data_AF-A0A1Y1Y7F7-F1
#
_entry.id   AF-A0A1Y1Y7F7-F1
#
_cell.length_a   1.000
_cell.length_b   1.000
_cell.length_c   1.000
_cell.angle_alpha   90.00
_cell.angle_beta   90.00
_cell.angle_gamma   90.00
#
_symmetry.space_group_name_H-M   'P 1'
#
loop_
_entity.id
_entity.type
_entity.pdbx_description
1 polymer ?
#
loop_
_entity_poly.entity_id
_entity_poly.type
_entity_poly.pdbx_seq_one_letter_code
_entity_poly.pdbx_strand_id
1 'polypeptide(L)'
;MKNAGGNLENIFHYNNNDEPTNTGSAGERVEDGTYVDYKQGSSEGSQPVYTEITASLDNICIALMATTWPDGSQFGWTGDWAIICELPLYYSGIIMPNRKSPACMWVDGRPNESHQAPYAIKLKWHDFFSEDGNLPSGSEAKEMCSRSFRAFTADLNEITLPANRA
;
A
#
# COMPACT_ATOMS: atom_id res chain seq x y z
N MET A 1 1.20 -14.78 12.99
CA MET A 1 2.20 -15.00 11.92
C MET A 1 3.58 -15.09 12.56
N LYS A 2 4.52 -15.82 11.96
CA LYS A 2 5.95 -15.68 12.27
C LYS A 2 6.64 -15.24 10.97
N ASN A 3 7.52 -14.26 11.02
CA ASN A 3 8.28 -13.71 9.90
C ASN A 3 7.44 -12.97 8.83
N ALA A 4 6.47 -12.16 9.26
CA ALA A 4 5.66 -11.30 8.36
C ALA A 4 5.89 -9.79 8.60
N GLY A 5 6.43 -9.43 9.76
CA GLY A 5 6.96 -8.12 10.05
C GLY A 5 8.28 -7.87 9.31
N GLY A 6 8.62 -6.59 9.19
CA GLY A 6 9.77 -6.12 8.43
C GLY A 6 9.91 -4.61 8.55
N ASN A 7 10.76 -4.01 7.72
CA ASN A 7 11.04 -2.58 7.76
C ASN A 7 10.74 -1.91 6.42
N LEU A 8 10.14 -0.72 6.50
CA LEU A 8 9.97 0.17 5.35
C LEU A 8 11.18 1.11 5.29
N GLU A 9 11.74 1.27 4.10
CA GLU A 9 12.89 2.15 3.90
C GLU A 9 12.45 3.62 3.95
N ASN A 10 11.40 3.97 3.19
CA ASN A 10 10.85 5.32 3.16
C ASN A 10 9.34 5.32 3.00
N ILE A 11 8.72 6.38 3.51
CA ILE A 11 7.32 6.75 3.28
C ILE A 11 7.27 8.18 2.73
N PHE A 12 6.79 8.32 1.50
CA PHE A 12 6.61 9.58 0.81
C PHE A 12 5.13 9.87 0.62
N HIS A 13 4.77 11.14 0.71
CA HIS A 13 3.41 11.61 0.53
C HIS A 13 3.37 12.67 -0.57
N TYR A 14 2.36 12.63 -1.44
CA TYR A 14 2.26 13.53 -2.58
C TYR A 14 0.87 14.18 -2.67
N ASN A 15 0.83 15.40 -3.20
CA ASN A 15 -0.43 16.09 -3.52
C ASN A 15 -1.04 15.58 -4.85
N ASN A 16 -2.12 16.21 -5.31
CA ASN A 16 -2.79 15.83 -6.58
C ASN A 16 -1.94 16.03 -7.84
N ASN A 17 -0.91 16.88 -7.79
CA ASN A 17 0.01 17.16 -8.90
C ASN A 17 1.24 16.24 -8.87
N ASP A 18 1.26 15.24 -7.99
CA ASP A 18 2.39 14.36 -7.74
C ASP A 18 3.63 15.08 -7.16
N GLU A 19 3.42 16.22 -6.53
CA GLU A 19 4.49 16.96 -5.84
C GLU A 19 4.63 16.43 -4.40
N PRO A 20 5.86 16.16 -3.93
CA PRO A 20 6.09 15.65 -2.59
C PRO A 20 5.69 16.70 -1.54
N THR A 21 4.92 16.25 -0.55
CA THR A 21 4.48 17.03 0.61
C THR A 21 5.39 16.86 1.82
N ASN A 22 6.37 15.95 1.71
CA ASN A 22 7.40 15.69 2.71
C ASN A 22 8.75 15.36 2.07
N THR A 23 9.80 15.36 2.90
CA THR A 23 11.15 14.95 2.49
C THR A 23 11.38 13.44 2.60
N GLY A 24 10.32 12.64 2.72
CA GLY A 24 10.39 11.25 3.15
C GLY A 24 10.60 11.12 4.66
N SER A 25 10.03 10.07 5.25
CA SER A 25 10.40 9.60 6.59
C SER A 25 10.83 8.14 6.50
N ALA A 26 11.93 7.80 7.17
CA ALA A 26 12.31 6.41 7.32
C ALA A 26 11.20 5.65 8.07
N GLY A 27 10.85 4.47 7.56
CA GLY A 27 9.95 3.59 8.29
C GLY A 27 10.62 3.09 9.58
N GLU A 28 9.80 2.86 10.60
CA GLU A 28 10.15 2.01 11.71
C GLU A 28 9.84 0.55 11.35
N ARG A 29 10.60 -0.37 11.95
CA ARG A 29 10.33 -1.80 11.82
C ARG A 29 8.96 -2.12 12.43
N VAL A 30 8.14 -2.83 11.66
CA VAL A 30 6.84 -3.36 12.10
C VAL A 30 7.03 -4.81 12.53
N GLU A 31 6.73 -5.11 13.80
CA GLU A 31 6.83 -6.48 14.31
C GLU A 31 5.68 -7.37 13.83
N ASP A 32 5.88 -8.69 13.88
CA ASP A 32 4.91 -9.69 13.43
C ASP A 32 3.51 -9.48 14.04
N GLY A 33 2.52 -9.20 13.19
CA GLY A 33 1.13 -9.03 13.61
C GLY A 33 0.85 -7.74 14.40
N THR A 34 1.74 -6.76 14.32
CA THR A 34 1.59 -5.44 14.94
C THR A 34 1.34 -4.36 13.89
N TYR A 35 1.17 -3.12 14.34
CA TYR A 35 1.05 -1.94 13.49
C TYR A 35 1.91 -0.81 14.05
N VAL A 36 2.22 0.14 13.18
CA VAL A 36 2.91 1.39 13.53
C VAL A 36 2.14 2.55 12.91
N ASP A 37 2.11 3.69 13.61
CA ASP A 37 1.44 4.90 13.14
C ASP A 37 2.50 5.95 12.75
N TYR A 38 2.48 6.38 11.49
CA TYR A 38 3.31 7.49 11.03
C TYR A 38 2.51 8.78 11.05
N LYS A 39 2.93 9.72 11.89
CA LYS A 39 2.34 11.05 11.96
C LYS A 39 3.21 12.03 11.20
N GLN A 40 2.64 12.64 10.17
CA GLN A 40 3.28 13.69 9.41
C GLN A 40 2.52 15.00 9.56
N GLY A 41 3.26 16.07 9.87
CA GLY A 41 2.69 17.41 9.83
C GLY A 41 2.42 17.82 8.39
N SER A 42 1.20 18.32 8.11
CA SER A 42 0.92 18.99 6.84
C SER A 42 1.56 20.38 6.90
N SER A 43 2.62 20.61 6.12
CA SER A 43 3.07 21.98 5.80
C SER A 43 2.23 22.51 4.64
N GLU A 44 1.77 23.76 4.78
CA GLU A 44 1.09 24.53 3.71
C GLU A 44 -0.35 24.12 3.35
N GLY A 45 -1.04 23.35 4.20
CA GLY A 45 -2.46 23.02 4.00
C GLY A 45 -2.71 22.07 2.82
N SER A 46 -1.67 21.43 2.30
CA SER A 46 -1.79 20.37 1.31
C SER A 46 -2.14 19.04 2.00
N GLN A 47 -3.18 18.37 1.50
CA GLN A 47 -3.54 17.02 1.95
C GLN A 47 -2.78 15.99 1.11
N PRO A 48 -2.18 14.97 1.75
CA PRO A 48 -1.46 13.93 1.04
C PRO A 48 -2.45 12.98 0.35
N VAL A 49 -2.62 13.17 -0.95
CA VAL A 49 -3.53 12.36 -1.77
C VAL A 49 -2.93 11.00 -2.08
N TYR A 50 -1.62 10.96 -2.27
CA TYR A 50 -0.87 9.74 -2.52
C TYR A 50 0.04 9.40 -1.35
N THR A 51 0.32 8.11 -1.20
CA THR A 51 1.40 7.61 -0.35
C THR A 51 2.18 6.56 -1.10
N GLU A 52 3.48 6.75 -1.16
CA GLU A 52 4.44 5.78 -1.66
C GLU A 52 5.21 5.23 -0.48
N ILE A 53 5.33 3.90 -0.43
CA ILE A 53 6.21 3.24 0.52
C ILE A 53 7.23 2.44 -0.27
N THR A 54 8.48 2.47 0.20
CA THR A 54 9.57 1.68 -0.37
C THR A 54 10.02 0.64 0.65
N ALA A 55 10.29 -0.58 0.19
CA ALA A 55 10.78 -1.64 1.03
C ALA A 55 12.26 -1.47 1.40
N SER A 56 12.63 -2.08 2.52
CA SER A 56 14.03 -2.33 2.88
C SER A 56 14.40 -3.79 2.62
N LEU A 57 15.66 -4.17 2.89
CA LEU A 57 16.12 -5.57 2.81
C LEU A 57 15.38 -6.51 3.79
N ASP A 58 14.76 -5.95 4.83
CA ASP A 58 13.89 -6.62 5.78
C ASP A 58 12.45 -6.52 5.28
N ASN A 59 12.07 -7.44 4.39
CA ASN A 59 10.81 -7.44 3.67
C ASN A 59 9.59 -7.53 4.61
N ILE A 60 8.47 -6.92 4.21
CA ILE A 60 7.26 -6.82 5.03
C ILE A 60 6.03 -7.31 4.26
N CYS A 61 5.10 -7.98 4.95
CA CYS A 61 3.79 -8.34 4.42
C CYS A 61 2.70 -7.44 4.99
N ILE A 62 2.11 -6.60 4.15
CA ILE A 62 1.17 -5.57 4.58
C ILE A 62 -0.25 -6.08 4.38
N ALA A 63 -0.96 -6.30 5.49
CA ALA A 63 -2.35 -6.77 5.48
C ALA A 63 -3.37 -5.63 5.38
N LEU A 64 -3.05 -4.49 5.99
CA LEU A 64 -3.91 -3.31 6.05
C LEU A 64 -3.03 -2.07 6.14
N MET A 65 -3.40 -1.04 5.39
CA MET A 65 -2.98 0.33 5.65
C MET A 65 -4.21 1.20 5.77
N ALA A 66 -4.12 2.21 6.64
CA ALA A 66 -5.15 3.21 6.77
C ALA A 66 -4.51 4.59 6.91
N THR A 67 -5.23 5.62 6.49
CA THR A 67 -4.85 7.00 6.73
C THR A 67 -6.03 7.77 7.28
N THR A 68 -5.74 8.76 8.13
CA THR A 68 -6.72 9.72 8.65
C THR A 68 -6.25 11.12 8.26
N TRP A 69 -7.11 11.87 7.61
CA TRP A 69 -6.82 13.20 7.13
C TRP A 69 -7.17 14.28 8.17
N PRO A 70 -6.69 15.52 8.00
CA PRO A 70 -6.94 16.61 8.96
C PRO A 70 -8.42 16.94 9.16
N ASP A 71 -9.27 16.67 8.16
CA ASP A 71 -10.73 16.82 8.23
C ASP A 71 -11.44 15.65 8.95
N GLY A 72 -10.68 14.62 9.35
CA GLY A 72 -11.19 13.40 9.99
C GLY A 72 -11.58 12.29 9.01
N SER A 73 -11.48 12.53 7.71
CA SER A 73 -11.76 11.52 6.69
C SER A 73 -10.78 10.34 6.81
N GLN A 74 -11.30 9.11 6.68
CA GLN A 74 -10.52 7.89 6.82
C GLN A 74 -10.57 7.07 5.53
N PHE A 75 -9.41 6.56 5.13
CA PHE A 75 -9.27 5.70 3.95
C PHE A 75 -8.51 4.45 4.34
N GLY A 76 -8.80 3.33 3.65
CA GLY A 76 -8.21 2.04 3.96
C GLY A 76 -7.86 1.27 2.71
N TRP A 77 -6.78 0.51 2.79
CA TRP A 77 -6.32 -0.41 1.75
C TRP A 77 -5.99 -1.74 2.40
N THR A 78 -6.44 -2.86 1.83
CA THR A 78 -6.11 -4.20 2.32
C THR A 78 -5.20 -4.94 1.36
N GLY A 79 -4.45 -5.91 1.88
CA GLY A 79 -3.62 -6.78 1.04
C GLY A 79 -4.40 -7.64 0.04
N ASP A 80 -5.74 -7.67 0.10
CA ASP A 80 -6.57 -8.33 -0.90
C ASP A 80 -6.42 -7.72 -2.31
N TRP A 81 -5.99 -6.45 -2.39
CA TRP A 81 -5.65 -5.81 -3.66
C TRP A 81 -4.52 -6.52 -4.40
N ALA A 82 -3.65 -7.26 -3.70
CA ALA A 82 -2.64 -8.10 -4.35
C ALA A 82 -3.27 -9.21 -5.21
N ILE A 83 -4.44 -9.74 -4.82
CA ILE A 83 -5.16 -10.74 -5.63
C ILE A 83 -5.64 -10.11 -6.93
N ILE A 84 -6.21 -8.91 -6.85
CA ILE A 84 -6.81 -8.20 -7.98
C ILE A 84 -5.73 -7.71 -8.93
N CYS A 85 -4.63 -7.20 -8.39
CA CYS A 85 -3.50 -6.66 -9.13
C CYS A 85 -2.44 -7.71 -9.48
N GLU A 86 -2.72 -8.99 -9.26
CA GLU A 86 -1.83 -10.12 -9.60
C GLU A 86 -0.41 -9.99 -8.98
N LEU A 87 -0.33 -9.47 -7.75
CA LEU A 87 0.90 -9.32 -6.99
C LEU A 87 1.09 -10.45 -5.96
N PRO A 88 2.35 -10.69 -5.51
CA PRO A 88 2.62 -11.70 -4.50
C PRO A 88 1.91 -11.42 -3.18
N LEU A 89 1.17 -12.43 -2.71
CA LEU A 89 0.37 -12.36 -1.49
C LEU A 89 0.68 -13.52 -0.54
N TYR A 90 0.34 -13.31 0.72
CA TYR A 90 0.40 -14.34 1.75
C TYR A 90 -0.80 -14.25 2.68
N TYR A 91 -1.11 -15.34 3.39
CA TYR A 91 -2.23 -15.38 4.32
C TYR A 91 -1.91 -14.57 5.58
N SER A 92 -2.56 -13.41 5.79
CA SER A 92 -2.25 -12.51 6.92
C SER A 92 -2.55 -13.12 8.29
N GLY A 93 -3.56 -13.98 8.41
CA GLY A 93 -4.02 -14.48 9.71
C GLY A 93 -4.51 -13.40 10.68
N ILE A 94 -4.66 -12.14 10.23
CA ILE A 94 -5.31 -11.06 10.98
C ILE A 94 -6.81 -11.24 10.82
N ILE A 95 -7.57 -11.21 11.92
CA ILE A 95 -9.02 -11.33 11.87
C ILE A 95 -9.63 -9.94 12.03
N MET A 96 -10.25 -9.42 10.97
CA MET A 96 -10.99 -8.15 11.03
C MET A 96 -12.31 -8.32 11.82
N PRO A 97 -12.95 -7.22 12.27
CA PRO A 97 -14.23 -7.29 13.02
C PRO A 97 -15.34 -8.10 12.32
N ASN A 98 -15.34 -8.12 10.98
CA ASN A 98 -16.26 -8.91 10.16
C ASN A 98 -15.89 -10.41 10.08
N ARG A 99 -14.92 -10.87 10.88
CA ARG A 99 -14.36 -12.24 10.93
C ARG A 99 -13.68 -12.71 9.64
N LYS A 100 -13.46 -11.83 8.66
CA LYS A 100 -12.66 -12.14 7.48
C LYS A 100 -11.20 -11.80 7.76
N SER A 101 -10.31 -12.61 7.19
CA SER A 101 -8.88 -12.33 7.18
C SER A 101 -8.50 -11.80 5.81
N PRO A 102 -8.01 -10.55 5.69
CA PRO A 102 -7.50 -10.08 4.41
C PRO A 102 -6.24 -10.88 4.05
N ALA A 103 -5.89 -10.95 2.77
CA ALA A 103 -4.53 -11.27 2.39
C ALA A 103 -3.55 -10.19 2.89
N CYS A 104 -2.27 -10.52 2.92
CA CYS A 104 -1.22 -9.51 2.99
C CYS A 104 -0.42 -9.52 1.69
N MET A 105 0.06 -8.35 1.30
CA MET A 105 0.90 -8.19 0.11
C MET A 105 2.35 -7.99 0.53
N TRP A 106 3.27 -8.66 -0.15
CA TRP A 106 4.69 -8.48 0.10
C TRP A 106 5.22 -7.22 -0.59
N VAL A 107 6.06 -6.48 0.13
CA VAL A 107 6.96 -5.46 -0.42
C VAL A 107 8.38 -5.88 -0.02
N ASP A 108 9.29 -6.04 -0.99
CA ASP A 108 10.61 -6.64 -0.77
C ASP A 108 11.71 -5.77 -1.38
N GLY A 109 12.67 -5.35 -0.53
CA GLY A 109 13.82 -4.56 -0.94
C GLY A 109 14.96 -5.40 -1.54
N ARG A 110 14.86 -6.73 -1.47
CA ARG A 110 15.93 -7.60 -1.96
C ARG A 110 15.83 -7.75 -3.47
N PRO A 111 16.93 -7.52 -4.20
CA PRO A 111 17.01 -7.91 -5.60
C PRO A 111 17.05 -9.44 -5.67
N ASN A 112 15.91 -10.09 -5.88
CA ASN A 112 15.86 -11.53 -6.03
C ASN A 112 14.92 -11.92 -7.17
N GLU A 113 15.47 -12.55 -8.21
CA GLU A 113 14.72 -13.07 -9.36
C GLU A 113 13.64 -14.11 -8.96
N SER A 114 13.73 -14.67 -7.75
CA SER A 114 12.79 -15.68 -7.22
C SER A 114 11.58 -15.07 -6.50
N HIS A 115 11.66 -13.81 -6.06
CA HIS A 115 10.55 -13.10 -5.39
C HIS A 115 10.11 -11.92 -6.25
N GLN A 116 8.93 -12.03 -6.86
CA GLN A 116 8.34 -10.99 -7.71
C GLN A 116 7.67 -9.87 -6.92
N ALA A 117 7.96 -9.74 -5.61
CA ALA A 117 7.35 -8.71 -4.79
C ALA A 117 7.88 -7.34 -5.23
N PRO A 118 7.01 -6.32 -5.32
CA PRO A 118 7.45 -4.98 -5.67
C PRO A 118 8.41 -4.42 -4.61
N TYR A 119 9.34 -3.59 -5.07
CA TYR A 119 10.20 -2.79 -4.20
C TYR A 119 9.44 -1.63 -3.57
N ALA A 120 8.57 -0.99 -4.34
CA ALA A 120 7.77 0.12 -3.87
C ALA A 120 6.33 0.01 -4.36
N ILE A 121 5.41 0.59 -3.59
CA ILE A 121 4.02 0.74 -3.99
C ILE A 121 3.57 2.17 -3.74
N LYS A 122 2.69 2.68 -4.60
CA LYS A 122 2.10 4.01 -4.50
C LYS A 122 0.59 3.92 -4.61
N LEU A 123 -0.10 4.52 -3.66
CA LEU A 123 -1.54 4.45 -3.47
C LEU A 123 -2.16 5.84 -3.54
N LYS A 124 -3.30 5.95 -4.22
CA LYS A 124 -4.17 7.14 -4.19
C LYS A 124 -5.33 6.89 -3.24
N TRP A 125 -5.30 7.50 -2.05
CA TRP A 125 -6.19 7.14 -0.94
C TRP A 125 -7.69 7.25 -1.25
N HIS A 126 -8.09 8.35 -1.90
CA HIS A 126 -9.49 8.62 -2.23
C HIS A 126 -10.16 7.53 -3.05
N ASP A 127 -9.40 6.82 -3.88
CA ASP A 127 -9.96 5.82 -4.78
C ASP A 127 -10.27 4.51 -4.03
N PHE A 128 -9.73 4.33 -2.82
CA PHE A 128 -10.00 3.19 -1.94
C PHE A 128 -11.06 3.48 -0.86
N PHE A 129 -11.88 4.51 -1.08
CA PHE A 129 -13.01 4.83 -0.22
C PHE A 129 -14.25 4.01 -0.62
N SER A 130 -14.97 3.48 0.37
CA SER A 130 -16.26 2.82 0.16
C SER A 130 -17.20 3.15 1.32
N GLU A 131 -18.24 3.94 1.05
CA GLU A 131 -19.25 4.33 2.05
C GLU A 131 -20.04 3.12 2.56
N ASP A 132 -20.37 2.19 1.65
CA ASP A 132 -21.20 1.02 1.95
C ASP A 132 -20.38 -0.24 2.27
N GLY A 133 -19.04 -0.15 2.27
CA GLY A 133 -18.12 -1.28 2.43
C GLY A 133 -18.14 -2.28 1.26
N ASN A 134 -18.81 -1.93 0.16
CA ASN A 134 -18.81 -2.71 -1.07
C ASN A 134 -17.49 -2.50 -1.82
N LEU A 135 -16.90 -3.59 -2.30
CA LEU A 135 -15.78 -3.52 -3.23
C LEU A 135 -16.29 -3.17 -4.64
N PRO A 136 -15.50 -2.43 -5.43
CA PRO A 136 -15.82 -2.19 -6.83
C PRO A 136 -16.00 -3.51 -7.60
N SER A 137 -16.74 -3.48 -8.70
CA SER A 137 -16.92 -4.67 -9.54
C SER A 137 -15.55 -5.17 -10.06
N GLY A 138 -15.45 -6.45 -10.42
CA GLY A 138 -14.15 -7.04 -10.81
C GLY A 138 -13.43 -6.32 -11.95
N SER A 139 -14.17 -5.72 -12.89
CA SER A 139 -13.60 -4.88 -13.95
C SER A 139 -13.09 -3.54 -13.42
N GLU A 140 -13.88 -2.83 -12.61
CA GLU A 140 -13.47 -1.54 -12.03
C GLU A 140 -12.28 -1.71 -11.08
N ALA A 141 -12.27 -2.79 -10.30
CA ALA A 141 -11.18 -3.12 -9.40
C ALA A 141 -9.86 -3.35 -10.15
N LYS A 142 -9.89 -4.01 -11.33
CA LYS A 142 -8.71 -4.15 -12.18
C LYS A 142 -8.24 -2.81 -12.75
N GLU A 143 -9.15 -1.93 -13.16
CA GLU A 143 -8.77 -0.61 -13.65
C GLU A 143 -8.01 0.20 -12.57
N MET A 144 -8.43 0.08 -11.31
CA MET A 144 -7.76 0.71 -10.17
C MET A 144 -6.31 0.24 -9.97
N CYS A 145 -5.97 -1.00 -10.35
CA CYS A 145 -4.60 -1.51 -10.31
C CYS A 145 -3.64 -0.77 -11.27
N SER A 146 -4.14 0.02 -12.22
CA SER A 146 -3.29 0.85 -13.10
C SER A 146 -3.40 2.35 -12.83
N ARG A 147 -4.52 2.80 -12.25
CA ARG A 147 -4.82 4.23 -12.07
C ARG A 147 -4.53 4.72 -10.66
N SER A 148 -4.88 3.90 -9.68
CA SER A 148 -5.01 4.29 -8.26
C SER A 148 -3.97 3.58 -7.38
N PHE A 149 -3.41 2.49 -7.89
CA PHE A 149 -2.33 1.74 -7.28
C PHE A 149 -1.23 1.53 -8.33
N ARG A 150 0.02 1.73 -7.93
CA ARG A 150 1.20 1.48 -8.75
C ARG A 150 2.20 0.68 -7.94
N ALA A 151 2.96 -0.14 -8.63
CA ALA A 151 4.00 -0.98 -8.05
C ALA A 151 5.29 -0.81 -8.87
N PHE A 152 6.44 -0.85 -8.22
CA PHE A 152 7.73 -0.57 -8.85
C PHE A 152 8.76 -1.64 -8.53
N THR A 153 9.67 -1.89 -9.45
CA THR A 153 10.86 -2.72 -9.22
C THR A 153 11.93 -1.97 -8.42
N ALA A 154 12.99 -2.66 -8.01
CA ALA A 154 14.12 -2.04 -7.28
C ALA A 154 14.81 -0.92 -8.07
N ASP A 155 14.78 -0.99 -9.40
CA ASP A 155 15.29 0.05 -10.30
C ASP A 155 14.27 1.20 -10.54
N LEU A 156 13.19 1.23 -9.76
CA LEU A 156 12.08 2.19 -9.85
C LEU A 156 11.35 2.18 -11.20
N ASN A 157 11.42 1.06 -11.93
CA ASN A 157 10.58 0.86 -13.12
C ASN A 157 9.18 0.42 -12.69
N GLU A 158 8.16 1.02 -13.28
CA GLU A 158 6.77 0.65 -12.99
C GLU A 158 6.46 -0.76 -13.50
N ILE A 159 5.83 -1.56 -12.65
CA ILE A 159 5.35 -2.91 -12.97
C ILE A 159 4.01 -2.77 -13.66
N THR A 160 3.87 -3.36 -14.85
CA THR A 160 2.59 -3.41 -15.55
C THR A 160 1.61 -4.30 -14.79
N LEU A 161 0.66 -3.67 -14.10
CA LEU A 161 -0.43 -4.35 -13.40
C LEU A 161 -1.61 -4.60 -14.35
N PRO A 162 -2.45 -5.62 -14.08
CA PRO A 162 -3.59 -5.92 -14.93
C PRO A 162 -4.57 -4.74 -14.95
N ALA A 163 -4.81 -4.18 -16.12
CA ALA A 163 -5.88 -3.23 -16.40
C ALA A 163 -6.86 -3.89 -17.39
N ASN A 164 -8.13 -3.48 -17.39
CA ASN A 164 -9.01 -3.85 -18.50
C ASN A 164 -8.41 -3.29 -19.78
N ARG A 165 -8.07 -4.17 -20.73
CA ARG A 165 -7.88 -3.73 -22.12
C ARG A 165 -9.27 -3.32 -22.61
N ALA A 166 -9.41 -2.04 -22.93
CA ALA A 166 -10.58 -1.52 -23.65
C ALA A 166 -10.78 -2.27 -24.97
#